data_AF-A0A9D2EL54-F1
#
_entry.id   AF-A0A9D2EL54-F1
#
_cell.length_a   1.000
_cell.length_b   1.000
_cell.length_c   1.000
_cell.angle_alpha   90.00
_cell.angle_beta   90.00
_cell.angle_gamma   90.00
#
_symmetry.space_group_name_H-M   'P 1'
#
loop_
_entity.id
_entity.type
_entity.pdbx_description
1 polymer ?
#
loop_
_entity_poly.entity_id
_entity_poly.type
_entity_poly.pdbx_seq_one_letter_code
_entity_poly.pdbx_strand_id
1 'polypeptide(L)'
;GIGTVTYITEDGSFAALGHGISDCDLGVQMDISGGSVYQTDITSITKGKAKDPGEVIGTIDYVPEKYLGNIRINTACGIFGVMENQQQTFQNGHLMEVADASSIKTGKAFIRSSISGESRDYTIEIEKISLGIKDAQKALRIKITDPDLIALTGGIIQGLSGSPIIQNGKLIGAVTHVFVDDPTRGYGICAETMVEEVGER
;
A
#
# COMPACT_ATOMS: atom_id res chain seq x y z
N GLY A 1 10.27 -6.27 4.76
CA GLY A 1 10.52 -4.83 4.53
C GLY A 1 9.43 -4.09 5.26
N ILE A 2 9.45 -2.76 5.24
CA ILE A 2 8.32 -1.97 5.75
C ILE A 2 7.34 -1.79 4.58
N GLY A 3 6.07 -2.11 4.82
CA GLY A 3 5.00 -1.99 3.85
C GLY A 3 3.69 -1.66 4.54
N THR A 4 2.68 -1.33 3.74
CA THR A 4 1.35 -0.99 4.26
C THR A 4 0.36 -2.10 3.92
N VAL A 5 -0.44 -2.50 4.90
CA VAL A 5 -1.61 -3.37 4.67
C VAL A 5 -2.67 -2.54 3.95
N THR A 6 -3.06 -2.98 2.76
CA THR A 6 -4.05 -2.32 1.91
C THR A 6 -5.47 -2.58 2.43
N TYR A 7 -5.81 -3.84 2.66
CA TYR A 7 -7.13 -4.20 3.15
C TYR A 7 -7.07 -5.49 3.97
N ILE A 8 -8.10 -5.66 4.79
CA ILE A 8 -8.37 -6.87 5.57
C ILE A 8 -9.86 -7.19 5.35
N THR A 9 -10.16 -8.43 5.03
CA THR A 9 -11.52 -8.95 4.87
C THR A 9 -12.08 -9.43 6.22
N GLU A 10 -13.39 -9.65 6.28
CA GLU A 10 -14.08 -10.04 7.54
C GLU A 10 -13.61 -11.41 8.07
N ASP A 11 -13.11 -12.30 7.22
CA ASP A 11 -12.53 -13.59 7.60
C ASP A 11 -11.06 -13.49 8.04
N GLY A 12 -10.49 -12.27 8.02
CA GLY A 12 -9.13 -11.95 8.42
C GLY A 12 -8.06 -12.18 7.34
N SER A 13 -8.46 -12.49 6.11
CA SER A 13 -7.53 -12.44 4.98
C SER A 13 -7.09 -10.99 4.74
N PHE A 14 -5.84 -10.79 4.32
CA PHE A 14 -5.32 -9.45 4.06
C PHE A 14 -4.54 -9.40 2.76
N ALA A 15 -4.48 -8.20 2.19
CA ALA A 15 -3.53 -7.86 1.14
C ALA A 15 -2.69 -6.66 1.55
N ALA A 16 -1.42 -6.70 1.17
CA ALA A 16 -0.45 -5.65 1.45
C ALA A 16 0.46 -5.47 0.24
N LEU A 17 1.04 -4.28 0.14
CA LEU A 17 2.18 -4.03 -0.72
C LEU A 17 3.32 -3.50 0.12
N GLY A 18 4.52 -3.96 -0.21
CA GLY A 18 5.75 -3.47 0.36
C GLY A 18 6.84 -3.56 -0.69
N HIS A 19 7.90 -2.79 -0.50
CA HIS A 19 9.11 -3.07 -1.24
C HIS A 19 9.71 -4.37 -0.69
N GLY A 20 10.09 -5.26 -1.60
CA GLY A 20 10.83 -6.46 -1.24
C GLY A 20 12.11 -6.06 -0.49
N ILE A 21 12.50 -6.85 0.51
CA ILE A 21 13.88 -6.80 1.02
C ILE A 21 14.71 -7.49 -0.06
N SER A 22 14.98 -6.78 -1.14
CA SER A 22 15.81 -7.27 -2.22
C SER A 22 16.94 -6.29 -2.41
N ASP A 23 18.03 -6.67 -1.75
CA ASP A 23 19.40 -6.39 -2.13
C ASP A 23 19.50 -6.02 -3.63
N CYS A 24 19.98 -4.81 -3.90
CA CYS A 24 20.06 -4.23 -5.23
C CYS A 24 20.97 -5.00 -6.21
N ASP A 25 21.50 -6.16 -5.84
CA ASP A 25 22.56 -6.86 -6.57
C ASP A 25 22.12 -8.11 -7.35
N LEU A 26 20.98 -8.74 -7.04
CA LEU A 26 20.72 -10.11 -7.55
C LEU A 26 19.71 -10.25 -8.67
N GLY A 27 18.78 -9.31 -8.89
CA GLY A 27 17.83 -9.38 -10.03
C GLY A 27 16.95 -10.65 -10.10
N VAL A 28 16.94 -11.47 -9.05
CA VAL A 28 16.13 -12.69 -8.93
C VAL A 28 14.90 -12.38 -8.09
N GLN A 29 13.72 -12.70 -8.63
CA GLN A 29 12.48 -12.77 -7.88
C GLN A 29 12.64 -13.89 -6.84
N MET A 30 12.88 -13.54 -5.58
CA MET A 30 13.02 -14.53 -4.53
C MET A 30 11.65 -15.18 -4.28
N ASP A 31 11.57 -16.49 -4.51
CA ASP A 31 10.42 -17.30 -4.09
C ASP A 31 10.41 -17.38 -2.56
N ILE A 32 9.66 -16.47 -1.93
CA ILE A 32 9.46 -16.45 -0.49
C ILE A 32 8.44 -17.55 -0.15
N SER A 33 8.88 -18.62 0.50
CA SER A 33 8.05 -19.77 0.88
C SER A 33 7.13 -19.50 2.09
N GLY A 34 7.26 -18.33 2.71
CA GLY A 34 6.43 -17.90 3.83
C GLY A 34 7.02 -16.67 4.53
N GLY A 35 6.25 -16.08 5.42
CA GLY A 35 6.68 -14.95 6.22
C GLY A 35 5.64 -14.59 7.26
N SER A 36 5.99 -13.68 8.16
CA SER A 36 5.09 -13.20 9.20
C SER A 36 5.01 -11.68 9.16
N VAL A 37 3.84 -11.16 9.48
CA VAL A 37 3.59 -9.71 9.57
C VAL A 37 3.65 -9.32 11.03
N TYR A 38 4.39 -8.24 11.31
CA TYR A 38 4.51 -7.65 12.62
C TYR A 38 4.17 -6.16 12.55
N GLN A 39 3.60 -5.64 13.62
CA GLN A 39 3.42 -4.20 13.79
C GLN A 39 4.80 -3.53 13.81
N THR A 40 4.96 -2.48 13.01
CA THR A 40 6.20 -1.69 12.91
C THR A 40 6.01 -0.37 13.63
N ASP A 41 7.01 0.06 14.40
CA ASP A 41 7.04 1.41 14.95
C ASP A 41 7.85 2.31 14.02
N ILE A 42 7.24 3.41 13.60
CA ILE A 42 7.89 4.42 12.77
C ILE A 42 8.78 5.28 13.68
N THR A 43 10.09 5.27 13.45
CA THR A 43 11.05 6.04 14.23
C THR A 43 11.35 7.39 13.57
N SER A 44 11.42 7.44 12.25
CA SER A 44 11.63 8.68 11.51
C SER A 44 11.20 8.57 10.04
N ILE A 45 11.10 9.73 9.38
CA ILE A 45 10.75 9.83 7.97
C ILE A 45 11.84 10.64 7.27
N THR A 46 12.45 10.05 6.26
CA THR A 46 13.30 10.76 5.30
C THR A 46 12.44 11.26 4.16
N LYS A 47 12.40 12.57 3.95
CA LYS A 47 11.58 13.17 2.88
C LYS A 47 12.11 12.82 1.49
N GLY A 48 11.20 12.48 0.59
CA GLY A 48 11.49 12.29 -0.81
C GLY A 48 11.71 13.62 -1.54
N LYS A 49 12.61 13.59 -2.51
CA LYS A 49 12.88 14.69 -3.44
C LYS A 49 13.16 14.11 -4.82
N ALA A 50 13.19 14.95 -5.85
CA ALA A 50 13.54 14.50 -7.19
C ALA A 50 14.90 13.75 -7.16
N LYS A 51 14.91 12.57 -7.79
CA LYS A 51 16.02 11.62 -7.90
C LYS A 51 16.44 10.89 -6.62
N ASP A 52 15.76 11.13 -5.51
CA ASP A 52 16.07 10.53 -4.21
C ASP A 52 14.76 10.16 -3.50
N PRO A 53 14.30 8.90 -3.68
CA PRO A 53 13.06 8.44 -3.06
C PRO A 53 13.28 8.37 -1.55
N GLY A 54 12.53 9.19 -0.82
CA GLY A 54 12.54 9.16 0.64
C GLY A 54 12.02 7.83 1.18
N GLU A 55 12.08 7.66 2.49
CA GLU A 55 11.77 6.39 3.14
C GLU A 55 11.21 6.57 4.55
N VAL A 56 10.38 5.60 4.94
CA VAL A 56 9.99 5.37 6.32
C VAL A 56 11.06 4.53 7.00
N ILE A 57 11.61 5.06 8.09
CA ILE A 57 12.55 4.34 8.95
C ILE A 57 11.76 3.88 10.17
N GLY A 58 11.86 2.59 10.47
CA GLY A 58 11.14 2.00 11.59
C GLY A 58 11.83 0.75 12.11
N THR A 59 11.37 0.29 13.26
CA THR A 59 11.85 -0.94 13.90
C THR A 59 10.76 -1.98 13.92
N ILE A 60 11.15 -3.23 13.66
CA ILE A 60 10.30 -4.40 13.74
C ILE A 60 10.78 -5.21 14.94
N ASP A 61 10.01 -5.20 16.03
CA ASP A 61 10.33 -6.03 17.18
C ASP A 61 9.63 -7.37 17.04
N TYR A 62 10.42 -8.44 16.95
CA TYR A 62 9.93 -9.82 16.82
C TYR A 62 9.47 -10.39 18.16
N VAL A 63 8.45 -9.75 18.73
CA VAL A 63 7.82 -10.15 20.00
C VAL A 63 6.38 -10.61 19.77
N PRO A 64 5.87 -11.58 20.53
CA PRO A 64 4.52 -12.13 20.34
C PRO A 64 3.40 -11.07 20.34
N GLU A 65 3.57 -9.99 21.10
CA GLU A 65 2.59 -8.92 21.23
C GLU A 65 2.45 -8.07 19.97
N LYS A 66 3.50 -8.01 19.13
CA LYS A 66 3.50 -7.28 17.85
C LYS A 66 3.20 -8.16 16.66
N TYR A 67 3.06 -9.46 16.84
CA TYR A 67 2.76 -10.39 15.77
C TYR A 67 1.31 -10.24 15.31
N LEU A 68 1.11 -10.08 14.00
CA LEU A 68 -0.19 -9.81 13.39
C LEU A 68 -0.72 -11.01 12.60
N GLY A 69 0.14 -11.79 11.96
CA GLY A 69 -0.27 -12.94 11.17
C GLY A 69 0.79 -13.46 10.21
N ASN A 70 0.35 -14.29 9.27
CA ASN A 70 1.22 -15.01 8.35
C ASN A 70 0.98 -14.61 6.89
N ILE A 71 2.08 -14.43 6.16
CA ILE A 71 2.11 -14.29 4.71
C ILE A 71 2.01 -15.68 4.09
N ARG A 72 1.11 -15.85 3.13
CA ARG A 72 0.87 -17.10 2.41
C ARG A 72 1.25 -17.03 0.94
N ILE A 73 1.02 -15.89 0.31
CA ILE A 73 1.19 -15.69 -1.13
C ILE A 73 1.96 -14.40 -1.37
N ASN A 74 2.92 -14.43 -2.28
CA ASN A 74 3.66 -13.26 -2.74
C ASN A 74 3.64 -13.25 -4.27
N THR A 75 2.95 -12.28 -4.86
CA THR A 75 2.80 -12.13 -6.31
C THR A 75 3.24 -10.74 -6.75
N ALA A 76 3.28 -10.52 -8.06
CA ALA A 76 3.48 -9.17 -8.60
C ALA A 76 2.34 -8.21 -8.24
N CYS A 77 1.16 -8.70 -7.88
CA CYS A 77 -0.01 -7.89 -7.52
C CYS A 77 -0.05 -7.55 -6.02
N GLY A 78 0.73 -8.25 -5.18
CA GLY A 78 0.79 -7.99 -3.75
C GLY A 78 1.24 -9.19 -2.91
N ILE A 79 1.27 -8.96 -1.61
CA ILE A 79 1.49 -9.98 -0.59
C ILE A 79 0.16 -10.23 0.10
N PHE A 80 -0.22 -11.50 0.22
CA PHE A 80 -1.49 -11.93 0.78
C PHE A 80 -1.28 -12.94 1.91
N GLY A 81 -2.17 -12.91 2.89
CA GLY A 81 -2.02 -13.73 4.08
C GLY A 81 -3.25 -13.69 4.97
N VAL A 82 -3.10 -14.18 6.20
CA VAL A 82 -4.18 -14.22 7.20
C VAL A 82 -3.69 -13.62 8.51
N MET A 83 -4.50 -12.74 9.09
CA MET A 83 -4.31 -12.17 10.41
C MET A 83 -4.74 -13.18 11.48
N GLU A 84 -3.88 -13.47 12.46
CA GLU A 84 -4.20 -14.40 13.56
C GLU A 84 -4.91 -13.70 14.74
N ASN A 85 -4.72 -12.39 14.92
CA ASN A 85 -5.34 -11.59 15.99
C ASN A 85 -6.36 -10.56 15.46
N GLN A 86 -7.36 -11.04 14.71
CA GLN A 86 -8.39 -10.23 14.03
C GLN A 86 -9.11 -9.23 14.95
N GLN A 87 -9.33 -9.59 16.22
CA GLN A 87 -10.21 -8.87 17.14
C GLN A 87 -9.56 -7.76 17.96
N GLN A 88 -8.26 -7.49 17.88
CA GLN A 88 -7.67 -6.38 18.65
C GLN A 88 -7.00 -5.33 17.78
N THR A 89 -6.46 -5.72 16.63
CA THR A 89 -5.58 -4.84 15.87
C THR A 89 -6.32 -3.85 14.97
N PHE A 90 -7.53 -4.16 14.49
CA PHE A 90 -8.20 -3.35 13.45
C PHE A 90 -9.73 -3.14 13.63
N GLN A 91 -10.28 -3.35 14.83
CA GLN A 91 -11.73 -3.27 15.11
C GLN A 91 -12.40 -1.91 14.83
N ASN A 92 -11.61 -0.84 14.64
CA ASN A 92 -12.14 0.51 14.42
C ASN A 92 -12.29 0.86 12.93
N GLY A 93 -12.12 -0.10 12.02
CA GLY A 93 -12.32 0.10 10.59
C GLY A 93 -13.80 0.08 10.18
N HIS A 94 -14.18 0.97 9.26
CA HIS A 94 -15.48 0.90 8.59
C HIS A 94 -15.39 -0.05 7.40
N LEU A 95 -16.35 -0.98 7.26
CA LEU A 95 -16.45 -1.84 6.09
C LEU A 95 -16.59 -0.99 4.82
N MET A 96 -15.80 -1.33 3.80
CA MET A 96 -15.72 -0.58 2.55
C MET A 96 -15.75 -1.56 1.38
N GLU A 97 -16.62 -1.28 0.41
CA GLU A 97 -16.69 -2.08 -0.81
C GLU A 97 -15.45 -1.83 -1.69
N VAL A 98 -15.01 -2.90 -2.36
CA VAL A 98 -14.09 -2.81 -3.49
C VAL A 98 -14.85 -2.30 -4.71
N ALA A 99 -14.29 -1.31 -5.40
CA ALA A 99 -14.89 -0.78 -6.61
C ALA A 99 -14.54 -1.62 -7.84
N ASP A 100 -15.50 -1.80 -8.75
CA ASP A 100 -15.21 -2.33 -10.08
C ASP A 100 -14.22 -1.39 -10.80
N ALA A 101 -13.24 -1.94 -11.53
CA ALA A 101 -12.25 -1.09 -12.20
C ALA A 101 -12.88 -0.13 -13.22
N SER A 102 -14.01 -0.51 -13.83
CA SER A 102 -14.78 0.33 -14.75
C SER A 102 -15.43 1.56 -14.11
N SER A 103 -15.62 1.53 -12.78
CA SER A 103 -16.24 2.61 -12.01
C SER A 103 -15.26 3.72 -11.63
N ILE A 104 -13.95 3.44 -11.66
CA ILE A 104 -12.88 4.39 -11.31
C ILE A 104 -12.88 5.56 -12.29
N LYS A 105 -12.73 6.80 -11.78
CA LYS A 105 -12.69 8.04 -12.58
C LYS A 105 -11.42 8.83 -12.32
N THR A 106 -10.95 9.56 -13.33
CA THR A 106 -9.92 10.58 -13.12
C THR A 106 -10.45 11.71 -12.24
N GLY A 107 -9.55 12.41 -11.55
CA GLY A 107 -9.89 13.50 -10.63
C GLY A 107 -9.68 13.14 -9.16
N LYS A 108 -10.43 13.79 -8.27
CA LYS A 108 -10.21 13.73 -6.82
C LYS A 108 -10.39 12.30 -6.28
N ALA A 109 -9.44 11.90 -5.44
CA ALA A 109 -9.49 10.69 -4.63
C ALA A 109 -8.69 10.93 -3.33
N PHE A 110 -8.54 9.88 -2.52
CA PHE A 110 -7.78 9.93 -1.28
C PHE A 110 -6.83 8.75 -1.19
N ILE A 111 -5.72 8.92 -0.47
CA ILE A 111 -4.98 7.79 0.09
C ILE A 111 -5.16 7.76 1.59
N ARG A 112 -5.36 6.57 2.17
CA ARG A 112 -5.37 6.38 3.61
C ARG A 112 -3.98 5.97 4.08
N SER A 113 -3.44 6.64 5.09
CA SER A 113 -2.13 6.26 5.63
C SER A 113 -1.98 6.66 7.11
N SER A 114 -1.27 5.83 7.87
CA SER A 114 -0.91 6.08 9.27
C SER A 114 0.47 6.75 9.43
N ILE A 115 1.03 7.29 8.34
CA ILE A 115 2.38 7.88 8.31
C ILE A 115 2.59 9.04 9.31
N SER A 116 1.51 9.68 9.75
CA SER A 116 1.52 10.73 10.78
C SER A 116 1.42 10.22 12.22
N GLY A 117 1.40 8.91 12.43
CA GLY A 117 1.14 8.26 13.72
C GLY A 117 -0.33 7.90 13.95
N GLU A 118 -1.25 8.49 13.19
CA GLU A 118 -2.68 8.17 13.18
C GLU A 118 -3.16 7.97 11.75
N SER A 119 -4.14 7.07 11.57
CA SER A 119 -4.74 6.79 10.25
C SER A 119 -5.60 7.95 9.79
N ARG A 120 -5.23 8.57 8.66
CA ARG A 120 -5.99 9.65 8.04
C ARG A 120 -6.00 9.56 6.51
N ASP A 121 -6.98 10.23 5.92
CA ASP A 121 -7.13 10.36 4.46
C ASP A 121 -6.44 11.63 3.96
N TYR A 122 -5.61 11.47 2.94
CA TYR A 122 -4.87 12.55 2.28
C TYR A 122 -5.39 12.72 0.86
N THR A 123 -5.62 13.96 0.43
CA THR A 123 -6.11 14.21 -0.93
C THR A 123 -5.09 13.86 -2.00
N ILE A 124 -5.56 13.18 -3.04
CA ILE A 124 -4.81 12.92 -4.26
C ILE A 124 -5.66 13.24 -5.50
N GLU A 125 -5.01 13.24 -6.66
CA GLU A 125 -5.65 13.28 -7.97
C GLU A 125 -5.25 12.05 -8.79
N ILE A 126 -6.24 11.38 -9.37
CA ILE A 126 -6.05 10.33 -10.37
C ILE A 126 -5.90 11.01 -11.72
N GLU A 127 -4.66 11.10 -12.22
CA GLU A 127 -4.33 11.78 -13.47
C GLU A 127 -4.59 10.88 -14.70
N LYS A 128 -4.44 9.56 -14.57
CA LYS A 128 -4.65 8.59 -15.67
C LYS A 128 -5.06 7.22 -15.15
N ILE A 129 -5.90 6.53 -15.92
CA ILE A 129 -6.32 5.15 -15.69
C ILE A 129 -5.94 4.34 -16.94
N SER A 130 -5.27 3.21 -16.76
CA SER A 130 -4.78 2.32 -17.82
C SER A 130 -5.03 0.86 -17.42
N LEU A 131 -6.28 0.40 -17.60
CA LEU A 131 -6.68 -0.96 -17.27
C LEU A 131 -6.16 -1.97 -18.31
N GLY A 132 -5.94 -3.23 -17.89
CA GLY A 132 -5.55 -4.33 -18.78
C GLY A 132 -4.14 -4.23 -19.36
N ILE A 133 -3.27 -3.40 -18.79
CA ILE A 133 -1.86 -3.32 -19.18
C ILE A 133 -1.06 -4.49 -18.60
N LYS A 134 0.07 -4.82 -19.23
CA LYS A 134 0.96 -5.91 -18.79
C LYS A 134 1.46 -5.75 -17.35
N ASP A 135 1.67 -4.50 -16.92
CA ASP A 135 2.16 -4.14 -15.59
C ASP A 135 1.01 -3.59 -14.75
N ALA A 136 0.27 -4.47 -14.08
CA ALA A 136 -0.90 -4.12 -13.28
C ALA A 136 -0.59 -3.08 -12.18
N GLN A 137 0.65 -3.01 -11.70
CA GLN A 137 1.08 -2.06 -10.69
C GLN A 137 1.07 -0.60 -11.17
N LYS A 138 0.96 -0.38 -12.49
CA LYS A 138 0.89 0.95 -13.13
C LYS A 138 -0.49 1.31 -13.67
N ALA A 139 -1.53 0.61 -13.23
CA ALA A 139 -2.90 0.82 -13.70
C ALA A 139 -3.41 2.25 -13.44
N LEU A 140 -3.04 2.84 -12.31
CA LEU A 140 -3.42 4.20 -11.92
C LEU A 140 -2.18 5.09 -11.92
N ARG A 141 -2.25 6.27 -12.54
CA ARG A 141 -1.28 7.35 -12.33
C ARG A 141 -1.89 8.35 -11.36
N ILE A 142 -1.22 8.59 -10.25
CA ILE A 142 -1.71 9.44 -9.18
C ILE A 142 -0.76 10.59 -8.88
N LYS A 143 -1.31 11.66 -8.32
CA LYS A 143 -0.58 12.81 -7.79
C LYS A 143 -1.06 13.14 -6.39
N ILE A 144 -0.15 13.25 -5.43
CA ILE A 144 -0.44 13.78 -4.10
C ILE A 144 -0.73 15.26 -4.22
N THR A 145 -1.89 15.68 -3.71
CA THR A 145 -2.30 17.09 -3.68
C THR A 145 -2.45 17.63 -2.26
N ASP A 146 -2.38 16.74 -1.27
CA ASP A 146 -2.47 17.08 0.14
C ASP A 146 -1.21 17.82 0.64
N PRO A 147 -1.35 19.06 1.14
CA PRO A 147 -0.20 19.84 1.57
C PRO A 147 0.47 19.26 2.82
N ASP A 148 -0.27 18.62 3.72
CA ASP A 148 0.29 18.08 4.96
C ASP A 148 1.12 16.83 4.67
N LEU A 149 0.66 15.97 3.76
CA LEU A 149 1.45 14.82 3.33
C LEU A 149 2.73 15.28 2.62
N ILE A 150 2.63 16.22 1.69
CA ILE A 150 3.79 16.76 0.98
C ILE A 150 4.76 17.40 1.96
N ALA A 151 4.27 18.16 2.94
CA ALA A 151 5.12 18.76 3.97
C ALA A 151 5.82 17.70 4.83
N LEU A 152 5.13 16.61 5.17
CA LEU A 152 5.65 15.54 6.02
C LEU A 152 6.68 14.66 5.29
N THR A 153 6.39 14.23 4.07
CA THR A 153 7.13 13.17 3.36
C THR A 153 7.80 13.63 2.08
N GLY A 154 7.48 14.82 1.56
CA GLY A 154 7.89 15.25 0.21
C GLY A 154 7.08 14.61 -0.93
N GLY A 155 6.08 13.79 -0.61
CA GLY A 155 5.25 13.06 -1.59
C GLY A 155 5.14 11.57 -1.27
N ILE A 156 5.17 10.73 -2.29
CA ILE A 156 5.21 9.27 -2.16
C ILE A 156 6.65 8.87 -1.82
N ILE A 157 6.80 8.10 -0.74
CA ILE A 157 8.07 7.59 -0.24
C ILE A 157 8.01 6.07 -0.07
N GLN A 158 9.16 5.43 0.05
CA GLN A 158 9.22 4.02 0.41
C GLN A 158 8.56 3.81 1.78
N GLY A 159 7.61 2.87 1.85
CA GLY A 159 6.76 2.65 3.03
C GLY A 159 5.31 3.08 2.81
N LEU A 160 5.04 4.03 1.91
CA LEU A 160 3.66 4.38 1.51
C LEU A 160 3.06 3.39 0.50
N SER A 161 3.87 2.55 -0.13
CA SER A 161 3.37 1.44 -0.95
C SER A 161 2.40 0.58 -0.13
N GLY A 162 1.26 0.25 -0.72
CA GLY A 162 0.14 -0.41 -0.03
C GLY A 162 -0.88 0.53 0.58
N SER A 163 -0.61 1.85 0.62
CA SER A 163 -1.61 2.82 1.10
C SER A 163 -2.90 2.69 0.28
N PRO A 164 -4.06 2.45 0.92
CA PRO A 164 -5.33 2.28 0.22
C PRO A 164 -5.71 3.54 -0.53
N ILE A 165 -6.13 3.40 -1.78
CA ILE A 165 -6.67 4.49 -2.61
C ILE A 165 -8.19 4.41 -2.57
N ILE A 166 -8.84 5.49 -2.16
CA ILE A 166 -10.28 5.58 -1.92
C ILE A 166 -10.87 6.63 -2.85
N GLN A 167 -11.94 6.27 -3.57
CA GLN A 167 -12.74 7.20 -4.37
C GLN A 167 -14.21 6.86 -4.22
N ASN A 168 -15.06 7.88 -4.06
CA ASN A 168 -16.51 7.72 -3.90
C ASN A 168 -16.91 6.76 -2.75
N GLY A 169 -16.12 6.73 -1.68
CA GLY A 169 -16.36 5.87 -0.52
C GLY A 169 -16.05 4.39 -0.74
N LYS A 170 -15.40 4.03 -1.86
CA LYS A 170 -14.98 2.66 -2.18
C LYS A 170 -13.47 2.54 -2.27
N LEU A 171 -12.95 1.34 -1.99
CA LEU A 171 -11.56 0.99 -2.20
C LEU A 171 -11.34 0.75 -3.70
N ILE A 172 -10.55 1.59 -4.34
CA ILE A 172 -10.29 1.48 -5.78
C ILE A 172 -8.92 0.87 -6.09
N GLY A 173 -7.99 0.89 -5.13
CA GLY A 173 -6.62 0.48 -5.40
C GLY A 173 -5.66 0.68 -4.24
N ALA A 174 -4.39 0.53 -4.54
CA ALA A 174 -3.29 0.71 -3.60
C ALA A 174 -2.12 1.43 -4.28
N VAL A 175 -1.41 2.27 -3.53
CA VAL A 175 -0.18 2.93 -4.01
C VAL A 175 0.90 1.89 -4.23
N THR A 176 1.65 1.98 -5.34
CA THR A 176 2.74 1.05 -5.66
C THR A 176 4.10 1.77 -5.68
N HIS A 177 4.38 2.51 -6.75
CA HIS A 177 5.69 3.09 -7.05
C HIS A 177 5.62 4.63 -7.10
N VAL A 178 6.72 5.28 -6.74
CA VAL A 178 6.91 6.73 -6.93
C VAL A 178 7.64 7.02 -8.25
N PHE A 179 7.42 8.20 -8.82
CA PHE A 179 8.20 8.68 -9.96
C PHE A 179 9.55 9.19 -9.49
N VAL A 180 10.63 8.75 -10.14
CA VAL A 180 12.00 9.14 -9.76
C VAL A 180 12.19 10.65 -9.78
N ASP A 181 11.66 11.35 -10.80
CA ASP A 181 11.87 12.79 -10.97
C ASP A 181 10.83 13.67 -10.27
N ASP A 182 9.73 13.10 -9.77
CA ASP A 182 8.65 13.84 -9.12
C ASP A 182 8.05 13.00 -7.97
N PRO A 183 8.49 13.21 -6.72
CA PRO A 183 8.01 12.42 -5.59
C PRO A 183 6.52 12.63 -5.34
N THR A 184 5.89 13.70 -5.84
CA THR A 184 4.46 13.91 -5.68
C THR A 184 3.63 13.03 -6.59
N ARG A 185 4.24 12.35 -7.57
CA ARG A 185 3.56 11.48 -8.52
C ARG A 185 3.99 10.03 -8.36
N GLY A 186 3.07 9.15 -8.70
CA GLY A 186 3.30 7.72 -8.61
C GLY A 186 2.28 6.91 -9.35
N TYR A 187 2.33 5.62 -9.06
CA TYR A 187 1.49 4.59 -9.62
C TYR A 187 0.65 3.91 -8.55
N GLY A 188 -0.42 3.26 -8.99
CA GLY A 188 -1.21 2.36 -8.17
C GLY A 188 -1.77 1.19 -8.96
N ILE A 189 -2.06 0.11 -8.25
CA ILE A 189 -2.77 -1.07 -8.74
C ILE A 189 -4.26 -0.95 -8.40
N CYS A 190 -5.14 -1.55 -9.20
CA CYS A 190 -6.56 -1.63 -8.89
C CYS A 190 -6.82 -2.68 -7.80
N ALA A 191 -7.72 -2.37 -6.87
CA ALA A 191 -8.08 -3.29 -5.78
C ALA A 191 -8.79 -4.54 -6.32
N GLU A 192 -9.63 -4.37 -7.35
CA GLU A 192 -10.23 -5.49 -8.10
C GLU A 192 -9.17 -6.49 -8.58
N THR A 193 -8.06 -6.02 -9.15
CA THR A 193 -6.96 -6.89 -9.60
C THR A 193 -6.30 -7.63 -8.44
N MET A 194 -6.14 -6.98 -7.29
CA MET A 194 -5.56 -7.63 -6.10
C MET A 194 -6.48 -8.75 -5.58
N VAL A 195 -7.79 -8.50 -5.58
CA VAL A 195 -8.83 -9.42 -5.10
C VAL A 195 -8.98 -10.62 -6.05
N GLU A 196 -8.95 -10.37 -7.37
CA GLU A 196 -9.00 -11.42 -8.39
C GLU A 196 -7.77 -12.36 -8.34
N GLU A 197 -6.60 -11.85 -7.96
CA GLU A 197 -5.36 -12.64 -7.82
C GLU A 197 -5.51 -13.80 -6.81
N VAL A 198 -6.29 -13.58 -5.74
CA VAL A 198 -6.51 -14.57 -4.68
C VAL A 198 -7.86 -15.29 -4.77
N GLY A 199 -8.66 -14.97 -5.79
CA GLY A 199 -9.98 -15.58 -6.00
C GLY A 199 -11.03 -15.20 -4.97
N GLU A 200 -10.80 -14.10 -4.24
CA GLU A 200 -11.78 -13.51 -3.33
C GLU A 200 -12.80 -12.71 -4.19
N ARG A 201 -14.11 -12.84 -3.96
CA ARG A 201 -15.14 -11.99 -4.59
C ARG A 201 -16.31 -11.83 -3.63
#